data_AF-A0A1J5PKU7-F1
#
_entry.id   AF-A0A1J5PKU7-F1
#
_cell.length_a   1.000
_cell.length_b   1.000
_cell.length_c   1.000
_cell.angle_alpha   90.00
_cell.angle_beta   90.00
_cell.angle_gamma   90.00
#
_symmetry.space_group_name_H-M   'P 1'
#
loop_
_entity.id
_entity.type
_entity.pdbx_description
1 polymer ?
#
loop_
_entity_poly.entity_id
_entity_poly.type
_entity_poly.pdbx_seq_one_letter_code
_entity_poly.pdbx_strand_id
1 'polypeptide(L)'
;MTVWGRPRFDGTEYVPYFDRFEELLLPDGALYRGFIMVSTKNDNPFVDNFYIGLPNEAFFVLFDGFERISETNLPKVIDTLHIADA
;
A
#
# COMPACT_ATOMS: atom_id res chain seq x y z
N MET A 1 12.88 4.73 7.19
CA MET A 1 11.90 4.18 8.16
C MET A 1 10.60 4.06 7.39
N THR A 2 9.99 2.87 7.38
CA THR A 2 8.79 2.61 6.58
C THR A 2 7.60 3.39 7.13
N VAL A 3 6.84 4.04 6.24
CA VAL A 3 5.62 4.77 6.58
C VAL A 3 4.43 3.97 6.08
N TRP A 4 3.47 3.72 6.96
CA TRP A 4 2.30 2.91 6.64
C TRP A 4 1.05 3.76 6.42
N GLY A 5 0.33 3.45 5.35
CA GLY A 5 -0.96 4.03 4.99
C GLY A 5 -2.01 2.96 4.82
N ARG A 6 -3.23 3.26 5.27
CA ARG A 6 -4.43 2.47 4.96
C ARG A 6 -5.35 3.30 4.07
N PRO A 7 -5.69 2.82 2.87
CA PRO A 7 -6.71 3.43 2.06
C PRO A 7 -8.10 3.28 2.69
N ARG A 8 -9.01 4.18 2.33
CA ARG A 8 -10.44 4.11 2.68
C ARG A 8 -11.26 3.92 1.41
N PHE A 9 -11.06 2.80 0.72
CA PHE A 9 -11.73 2.52 -0.55
C PHE A 9 -12.51 1.20 -0.48
N ASP A 10 -13.58 1.09 -1.25
CA ASP A 10 -14.38 -0.12 -1.39
C ASP A 10 -14.13 -0.79 -2.76
N GLY A 11 -13.79 -2.07 -2.77
CA GLY A 11 -13.71 -2.88 -4.00
C GLY A 11 -12.54 -2.49 -4.93
N THR A 12 -12.84 -2.14 -6.20
CA THR A 12 -11.84 -1.97 -7.28
C THR A 12 -11.17 -0.60 -7.33
N GLU A 13 -11.44 0.26 -6.35
CA GLU A 13 -10.90 1.63 -6.25
C GLU A 13 -9.38 1.67 -6.01
N TYR A 14 -8.73 0.52 -5.80
CA TYR A 14 -7.27 0.40 -5.67
C TYR A 14 -6.52 0.54 -7.01
N VAL A 15 -7.17 0.33 -8.16
CA VAL A 15 -6.52 0.26 -9.48
C VAL A 15 -5.71 1.53 -9.82
N PRO A 16 -6.22 2.77 -9.65
CA PRO A 16 -5.45 3.98 -9.94
C PRO A 16 -4.21 4.15 -9.05
N TYR A 17 -4.21 3.54 -7.87
CA TYR A 17 -3.05 3.55 -6.98
C TYR A 17 -1.99 2.57 -7.45
N PHE A 18 -2.38 1.45 -8.09
CA PHE A 18 -1.47 0.55 -8.77
C PHE A 18 -0.71 1.24 -9.91
N ASP A 19 -1.42 2.01 -10.73
CA ASP A 19 -0.78 2.82 -11.78
C ASP A 19 0.19 3.86 -11.19
N ARG A 20 -0.18 4.52 -10.08
CA ARG A 20 0.74 5.43 -9.36
C ARG A 20 1.95 4.71 -8.78
N PHE A 21 1.81 3.46 -8.35
CA PHE A 21 2.95 2.64 -7.92
C PHE A 21 3.89 2.37 -9.09
N GLU A 22 3.36 2.15 -10.29
CA GLU A 22 4.18 1.99 -11.51
C GLU A 22 4.85 3.30 -11.95
N GLU A 23 4.19 4.45 -11.79
CA GLU A 23 4.83 5.75 -12.08
C GLU A 23 6.00 6.05 -11.14
N LEU A 24 5.93 5.56 -9.90
CA LEU A 24 7.01 5.66 -8.91
C LEU A 24 8.21 4.74 -9.21
N LEU A 25 8.05 3.71 -10.07
CA LEU A 25 9.15 2.86 -10.54
C LEU A 25 10.15 3.61 -11.44
N LEU A 26 9.63 4.54 -12.26
CA LEU A 26 10.38 5.15 -13.36
C LEU A 26 11.56 6.05 -12.92
N PRO A 27 11.49 6.80 -11.80
CA PRO A 27 12.58 7.69 -11.39
C PRO A 27 13.71 7.00 -10.59
N ASP A 28 13.40 5.97 -9.79
CA ASP A 28 14.37 5.30 -8.91
C ASP A 28 13.92 3.88 -8.50
N GLY A 29 14.38 2.87 -9.25
CA GLY A 29 14.07 1.47 -8.97
C GLY A 29 14.59 0.95 -7.62
N ALA A 30 15.54 1.64 -6.96
CA ALA A 30 15.98 1.26 -5.62
C ALA A 30 14.92 1.61 -4.55
N LEU A 31 14.18 2.70 -4.75
CA LEU A 31 13.09 3.10 -3.86
C LEU A 31 11.89 2.17 -4.01
N TYR A 32 11.62 1.68 -5.22
CA TYR A 32 10.56 0.68 -5.48
C TYR A 32 10.67 -0.56 -4.59
N ARG A 33 11.89 -1.03 -4.31
CA ARG A 33 12.15 -2.18 -3.42
C ARG A 33 11.69 -1.97 -1.98
N GLY A 34 11.49 -0.72 -1.57
CA GLY A 34 10.99 -0.36 -0.24
C GLY A 34 9.46 -0.29 -0.15
N PHE A 35 8.75 -0.50 -1.24
CA PHE A 35 7.30 -0.50 -1.25
C PHE A 35 6.75 -1.88 -0.90
N ILE A 36 5.74 -1.87 -0.04
CA ILE A 36 5.05 -3.07 0.42
C ILE A 36 3.57 -2.80 0.27
N MET A 37 2.82 -3.74 -0.29
CA MET A 37 1.37 -3.72 -0.23
C MET A 37 0.88 -5.03 0.37
N VAL A 38 -0.05 -4.92 1.30
CA VAL A 38 -0.64 -6.03 2.04
C VAL A 38 -2.13 -5.93 1.90
N SER A 39 -2.81 -7.05 1.64
CA SER A 39 -4.27 -7.11 1.70
C SER A 39 -4.76 -8.13 2.72
N THR A 40 -5.92 -7.85 3.28
CA THR A 40 -6.67 -8.77 4.14
C THR A 40 -8.11 -8.81 3.70
N LYS A 41 -8.72 -9.99 3.73
CA LYS A 41 -10.16 -10.12 3.57
C LYS A 41 -10.88 -9.44 4.73
N ASN A 42 -12.00 -8.81 4.41
CA ASN A 42 -12.97 -8.40 5.42
C ASN A 42 -14.22 -9.29 5.34
N ASP A 43 -15.25 -8.97 6.14
CA ASP A 43 -16.49 -9.75 6.18
C ASP A 43 -17.24 -9.75 4.82
N ASN A 44 -16.92 -8.82 3.93
CA ASN A 44 -17.40 -8.77 2.56
C ASN A 44 -16.38 -9.45 1.60
N PRO A 45 -16.72 -10.60 0.97
CA PRO A 45 -15.80 -11.34 0.11
C PRO A 45 -15.40 -10.61 -1.18
N PHE A 46 -16.00 -9.47 -1.46
CA PHE A 46 -15.71 -8.63 -2.63
C PHE A 46 -14.88 -7.38 -2.29
N VAL A 47 -14.50 -7.20 -1.02
CA VAL A 47 -13.73 -6.05 -0.56
C VAL A 47 -12.55 -6.55 0.27
N ASP A 48 -11.35 -6.22 -0.18
CA ASP A 48 -10.14 -6.41 0.61
C ASP A 48 -9.75 -5.10 1.28
N ASN A 49 -9.30 -5.18 2.55
CA ASN A 49 -8.62 -4.06 3.18
C ASN A 49 -7.17 -4.07 2.71
N PHE A 50 -6.72 -2.97 2.11
CA PHE A 50 -5.33 -2.81 1.69
C PHE A 50 -4.53 -2.04 2.73
N TYR A 51 -3.22 -2.23 2.71
CA TYR A 51 -2.26 -1.51 3.54
C TYR A 51 -1.01 -1.31 2.69
N ILE A 52 -0.44 -0.11 2.71
CA ILE A 52 0.75 0.22 1.91
C ILE A 52 1.85 0.69 2.85
N GLY A 53 3.06 0.15 2.65
CA GLY A 53 4.29 0.56 3.29
C GLY A 53 5.15 1.29 2.27
N LEU A 54 5.59 2.50 2.62
CA LEU A 54 6.40 3.37 1.78
C LEU A 54 7.79 3.58 2.41
N PRO A 55 8.88 3.68 1.63
CA PRO A 55 10.23 3.81 2.17
C PRO A 55 10.50 5.15 2.87
N ASN A 56 9.73 6.20 2.55
CA ASN A 56 9.82 7.51 3.18
C ASN A 56 8.48 8.27 3.15
N GLU A 57 8.40 9.34 3.94
CA GLU A 57 7.20 10.18 4.08
C GLU A 57 6.92 11.07 2.86
N ALA A 58 7.95 11.41 2.08
CA ALA A 58 7.80 12.22 0.87
C ALA A 58 7.02 11.48 -0.23
N PHE A 59 6.90 10.15 -0.16
CA PHE A 59 6.00 9.41 -1.05
C PHE A 59 4.56 9.39 -0.57
N PHE A 60 4.31 9.58 0.73
CA PHE A 60 2.96 9.52 1.29
C PHE A 60 2.05 10.62 0.73
N VAL A 61 2.60 11.77 0.32
CA VAL A 61 1.83 12.85 -0.34
C VAL A 61 1.21 12.45 -1.68
N LEU A 62 1.68 11.37 -2.31
CA LEU A 62 1.10 10.83 -3.55
C LEU A 62 -0.13 9.95 -3.29
N PHE A 63 -0.40 9.63 -2.03
CA PHE A 63 -1.47 8.76 -1.57
C PHE A 63 -2.50 9.58 -0.79
N ASP A 64 -3.05 10.60 -1.44
CA ASP A 64 -4.12 11.42 -0.84
C ASP A 64 -5.33 10.55 -0.44
N GLY A 65 -5.91 10.87 0.72
CA GLY A 65 -6.99 10.10 1.34
C GLY A 65 -6.56 8.85 2.13
N PHE A 66 -5.27 8.48 2.12
CA PHE A 66 -4.79 7.40 2.99
C PHE A 66 -4.67 7.86 4.44
N GLU A 67 -5.17 7.01 5.34
CA GLU A 67 -5.00 7.19 6.77
C GLU A 67 -3.62 6.67 7.18
N ARG A 68 -2.81 7.51 7.82
CA ARG A 68 -1.53 7.08 8.38
C ARG A 68 -1.78 6.15 9.55
N ILE A 69 -1.11 5.01 9.56
CA ILE A 69 -1.23 4.02 10.64
C ILE A 69 0.14 3.65 11.22
N SER A 70 0.13 3.20 12.46
CA SER A 70 1.30 2.59 13.11
C SER A 70 1.48 1.15 12.62
N GLU A 71 2.73 0.66 12.63
CA GLU A 71 3.04 -0.77 12.43
C GLU A 71 2.28 -1.68 13.39
N THR A 72 2.01 -1.21 14.61
CA THR A 72 1.23 -1.96 15.61
C THR A 72 -0.22 -2.19 15.20
N ASN A 73 -0.72 -1.40 14.25
CA ASN A 73 -2.09 -1.49 13.71
C ASN A 73 -2.14 -2.27 12.40
N LEU A 74 -1.01 -2.80 11.94
CA LEU A 74 -0.99 -3.67 10.77
C LEU A 74 -1.72 -4.98 11.09
N PRO A 75 -2.34 -5.58 10.08
CA PRO A 75 -2.99 -6.87 10.24
C PRO A 75 -1.98 -7.95 10.63
N LYS A 76 -2.38 -8.80 11.58
CA LYS A 76 -1.57 -9.95 12.01
C LYS A 76 -1.64 -11.15 11.06
N VAL A 77 -2.67 -11.18 10.23
CA VAL A 77 -2.92 -12.22 9.23
C VAL A 77 -3.17 -11.49 7.92
N ILE A 78 -2.46 -11.92 6.88
CA ILE A 78 -2.49 -11.30 5.56
C ILE A 78 -2.87 -12.35 4.53
N ASP A 79 -3.73 -11.98 3.59
CA ASP A 79 -4.14 -12.87 2.50
C ASP A 79 -3.18 -12.76 1.33
N THR A 80 -2.74 -11.53 1.02
CA THR A 80 -1.80 -11.28 -0.06
C THR A 80 -0.72 -10.30 0.38
N LEU A 81 0.51 -10.60 -0.03
CA LEU A 81 1.66 -9.72 0.11
C LEU A 81 2.20 -9.43 -1.28
N HIS A 82 2.17 -8.16 -1.65
CA HIS A 82 2.82 -7.64 -2.84
C HIS A 82 4.07 -6.90 -2.40
N ILE A 83 5.22 -7.45 -2.78
CA ILE A 83 6.51 -6.78 -2.66
C ILE A 83 7.12 -6.72 -4.05
N ALA A 84 7.84 -5.65 -4.29
CA ALA A 84 8.72 -5.54 -5.43
C ALA A 84 9.79 -6.65 -5.39
N ASP A 85 9.77 -7.59 -6.34
CA ASP A 85 10.91 -8.46 -6.60
C ASP A 85 11.69 -7.89 -7.79
N ALA A 86 13.02 -7.92 -7.68
CA ALA A 86 13.96 -7.12 -8.46
C ALA A 86 14.00 -7.43 -9.97
#